data_AF-A0A1X7U8B4-F1
#
_entry.id   AF-A0A1X7U8B4-F1
#
_cell.length_a   1.000
_cell.length_b   1.000
_cell.length_c   1.000
_cell.angle_alpha   90.00
_cell.angle_beta   90.00
_cell.angle_gamma   90.00
#
_symmetry.space_group_name_H-M   'P 1'
#
loop_
_entity.id
_entity.type
_entity.pdbx_description
1 polymer ?
#
loop_
_entity_poly.entity_id
_entity_poly.type
_entity_poly.pdbx_seq_one_letter_code
_entity_poly.pdbx_strand_id
1 'polypeptide(L)'
;MSISAKDDQGQDVTSNLVLHATSSAPREVSVDTDINYISNNEIILYQHNTSVTNATITLGTIGEVAQQVQVKINVELVECPPGLTLDSTGKCSCSGDFADRVECSNLNFSSFILRGFWIGEYQYNGNTDIVVGHCRNCKYTTNSEGGRLPLGESFAEVEDFLCGPFQTGVLCSGCTEGYAPAFNTDEFHCVKCDDKHIIWGIVLFILLDIIFPFVLLVAIFVSDVPLTSGLLHGPILFGQMITTVIPLDGDGIITYQSIFHQGATEIAEKVYSIFYDLFNIEFFMSLQNYCVSKDISYAGIIALQYLSAYLPFVFVVLVAIVFYCNDANFKYCRIFNCRKPSCLEKFSWAKSFEHTPNALATFILLSYTKIAVITGYLLTPASLWTANGSTSYNGKQVMCTISYCCAFVSVLLPC
;
A
#
# COMPACT_ATOMS: atom_id res chain seq x y z
N MET A 1 -35.87 -6.82 27.02
CA MET A 1 -36.21 -6.15 28.30
C MET A 1 -37.72 -6.22 28.51
N SER A 2 -38.21 -6.86 29.57
CA SER A 2 -39.64 -6.83 29.92
C SER A 2 -39.87 -5.75 30.97
N ILE A 3 -40.49 -4.65 30.58
CA ILE A 3 -40.89 -3.59 31.52
C ILE A 3 -42.20 -4.06 32.17
N SER A 4 -42.20 -4.32 33.48
CA SER A 4 -43.43 -4.56 34.24
C SER A 4 -43.72 -3.36 35.13
N ALA A 5 -44.94 -2.83 35.01
CA ALA A 5 -45.41 -1.72 35.83
C ALA A 5 -46.43 -2.26 36.82
N LYS A 6 -46.25 -1.92 38.10
CA LYS A 6 -47.23 -2.22 39.16
C LYS A 6 -47.83 -0.92 39.68
N ASP A 7 -49.13 -0.92 39.94
CA ASP A 7 -49.79 0.21 40.60
C ASP A 7 -49.48 0.25 42.11
N ASP A 8 -50.00 1.26 42.80
CA ASP A 8 -49.85 1.47 44.24
C ASP A 8 -50.40 0.29 45.09
N GLN A 9 -51.17 -0.62 44.48
CA GLN A 9 -51.71 -1.83 45.09
C GLN A 9 -50.93 -3.10 44.71
N GLY A 10 -49.84 -2.95 43.94
CA GLY A 10 -49.02 -4.05 43.47
C GLY A 10 -49.63 -4.85 42.32
N GLN A 11 -50.72 -4.37 41.70
CA GLN A 11 -51.34 -5.00 40.53
C GLN A 11 -50.56 -4.66 39.27
N ASP A 12 -50.42 -5.66 38.40
CA ASP A 12 -49.71 -5.51 37.13
C ASP A 12 -50.56 -4.67 36.15
N VAL A 13 -50.11 -3.45 35.86
CA VAL A 13 -50.75 -2.49 34.95
C VAL A 13 -50.02 -2.38 33.62
N THR A 14 -49.10 -3.31 33.33
CA THR A 14 -48.26 -3.30 32.14
C THR A 14 -49.07 -3.24 30.84
N SER A 15 -50.27 -3.82 30.80
CA SER A 15 -51.16 -3.81 29.62
C SER A 15 -51.78 -2.44 29.29
N ASN A 16 -51.81 -1.51 30.25
CA ASN A 16 -52.38 -0.17 30.08
C ASN A 16 -51.32 0.91 29.85
N LEU A 17 -50.05 0.53 29.85
CA LEU A 17 -48.93 1.44 29.71
C LEU A 17 -48.59 1.61 28.22
N VAL A 18 -49.11 2.66 27.59
CA VAL A 18 -48.62 3.07 26.26
C VAL A 18 -47.33 3.85 26.46
N LEU A 19 -46.20 3.19 26.19
CA LEU A 19 -44.88 3.79 26.25
C LEU A 19 -44.60 4.52 24.93
N HIS A 20 -44.44 5.83 25.00
CA HIS A 20 -43.90 6.60 23.88
C HIS A 20 -42.39 6.74 24.05
N ALA A 21 -41.62 6.32 23.06
CA ALA A 21 -40.20 6.64 22.98
C ALA A 21 -40.06 8.05 22.40
N THR A 22 -39.31 8.90 23.08
CA THR A 22 -38.86 10.19 22.54
C THR A 22 -37.36 10.27 22.72
N SER A 23 -36.65 10.52 21.61
CA SER A 23 -35.20 10.71 21.60
C SER A 23 -34.89 12.20 21.74
N SER A 24 -33.92 12.52 22.58
CA SER A 24 -33.34 13.86 22.71
C SER A 24 -32.27 14.16 21.65
N ALA A 25 -32.01 13.21 20.73
CA ALA A 25 -30.97 13.36 19.72
C ALA A 25 -31.27 14.52 18.74
N PRO A 26 -30.22 15.15 18.17
CA PRO A 26 -30.40 16.16 17.13
C PRO A 26 -31.23 15.60 15.96
N ARG A 27 -31.92 16.47 15.20
CA ARG A 27 -32.92 16.14 14.15
C ARG A 27 -32.48 15.13 13.08
N GLU A 28 -31.22 14.72 13.06
CA GLU A 28 -30.61 13.77 12.13
C GLU A 28 -30.65 12.31 12.61
N VAL A 29 -31.07 12.04 13.84
CA VAL A 29 -31.25 10.66 14.36
C VAL A 29 -32.73 10.33 14.35
N SER A 30 -33.22 9.72 13.27
CA SER A 30 -34.57 9.14 13.24
C SER A 30 -34.58 7.86 14.07
N VAL A 31 -35.11 7.94 15.28
CA VAL A 31 -35.43 6.73 16.05
C VAL A 31 -36.71 6.14 15.46
N ASP A 32 -36.54 5.22 14.52
CA ASP A 32 -37.62 4.33 14.09
C ASP A 32 -38.10 3.55 15.33
N THR A 33 -39.39 3.63 15.63
CA THR A 33 -39.98 2.96 16.80
C THR A 33 -39.99 1.44 16.65
N ASP A 34 -39.67 0.92 15.46
CA ASP A 34 -39.38 -0.49 15.20
C ASP A 34 -37.94 -0.83 15.62
N ILE A 35 -37.68 -0.79 16.93
CA ILE A 35 -36.42 -1.26 17.55
C ILE A 35 -36.34 -2.78 17.36
N ASN A 36 -35.79 -3.21 16.23
CA ASN A 36 -35.78 -4.62 15.81
C ASN A 36 -34.53 -5.41 16.22
N TYR A 37 -33.56 -4.79 16.91
CA TYR A 37 -32.36 -5.51 17.34
C TYR A 37 -32.10 -5.33 18.83
N ILE A 38 -32.42 -6.38 19.59
CA ILE A 38 -32.03 -6.55 20.99
C ILE A 38 -31.08 -7.76 21.00
N SER A 39 -29.78 -7.49 20.98
CA SER A 39 -28.75 -8.49 21.25
C SER A 39 -28.22 -8.25 22.66
N ASN A 40 -28.00 -9.33 23.44
CA ASN A 40 -27.34 -9.28 24.75
C ASN A 40 -27.91 -8.29 25.79
N ASN A 41 -29.23 -8.01 25.79
CA ASN A 41 -29.88 -7.03 26.67
C ASN A 41 -29.47 -5.56 26.44
N GLU A 42 -28.82 -5.24 25.33
CA GLU A 42 -28.43 -3.88 24.96
C GLU A 42 -29.32 -3.33 23.84
N ILE A 43 -29.64 -2.04 23.89
CA ILE A 43 -30.32 -1.31 22.82
C ILE A 43 -29.24 -0.59 22.03
N ILE A 44 -28.94 -1.10 20.84
CA ILE A 44 -27.97 -0.49 19.93
C ILE A 44 -28.74 0.43 18.99
N LEU A 45 -28.34 1.70 18.95
CA LEU A 45 -28.86 2.67 18.00
C LEU A 45 -27.74 3.10 17.06
N TYR A 46 -28.01 3.08 15.76
CA TYR A 46 -27.07 3.52 14.75
C TYR A 46 -27.27 4.97 14.41
N GLN A 47 -26.18 5.69 14.13
CA GLN A 47 -26.22 7.11 13.79
C GLN A 47 -25.43 7.44 12.53
N HIS A 48 -25.78 8.58 11.93
CA HIS A 48 -25.14 9.10 10.72
C HIS A 48 -23.97 10.06 11.02
N ASN A 49 -23.86 10.56 12.27
CA ASN A 49 -22.94 11.64 12.62
C ASN A 49 -22.10 11.27 13.84
N THR A 50 -20.79 11.18 13.67
CA THR A 50 -19.81 10.69 14.66
C THR A 50 -19.64 11.60 15.89
N SER A 51 -20.24 12.79 15.89
CA SER A 51 -20.08 13.78 16.96
C SER A 51 -20.94 13.54 18.21
N VAL A 52 -21.95 12.67 18.14
CA VAL A 52 -22.88 12.41 19.26
C VAL A 52 -22.70 10.97 19.74
N THR A 53 -22.03 10.74 20.86
CA THR A 53 -21.79 9.37 21.34
C THR A 53 -22.91 8.82 22.22
N ASN A 54 -23.72 9.70 22.78
CA ASN A 54 -24.75 9.34 23.76
C ASN A 54 -26.10 9.93 23.38
N ALA A 55 -27.15 9.11 23.43
CA ALA A 55 -28.53 9.57 23.36
C ALA A 55 -29.31 9.17 24.61
N THR A 56 -30.36 9.92 24.91
CA THR A 56 -31.31 9.58 25.97
C THR A 56 -32.66 9.25 25.36
N ILE A 57 -33.08 7.99 25.51
CA ILE A 57 -34.45 7.58 25.20
C ILE A 57 -35.28 7.85 26.45
N THR A 58 -36.28 8.72 26.30
CA THR A 58 -37.27 8.95 27.37
C THR A 58 -38.52 8.16 27.03
N LEU A 59 -38.86 7.21 27.90
CA LEU A 59 -40.08 6.44 27.88
C LEU A 59 -41.07 7.09 28.84
N GLY A 60 -42.19 7.58 28.32
CA GLY A 60 -43.25 8.22 29.12
C GLY A 60 -44.61 7.55 28.91
N THR A 61 -45.45 7.64 29.93
CA THR A 61 -46.87 7.23 29.84
C THR A 61 -47.69 8.30 29.12
N ILE A 62 -48.58 7.89 28.20
CA ILE A 62 -49.50 8.80 27.51
C ILE A 62 -50.86 8.81 28.24
N GLY A 63 -51.17 9.90 28.96
CA GLY A 63 -52.49 10.13 29.55
C GLY A 63 -52.51 11.21 30.64
N GLU A 64 -53.69 11.80 30.91
CA GLU A 64 -53.96 12.73 32.04
C GLU A 64 -54.02 12.00 33.40
N VAL A 65 -53.12 11.06 33.64
CA VAL A 65 -53.02 10.39 34.94
C VAL A 65 -52.13 11.25 35.83
N ALA A 66 -52.53 11.45 37.10
CA ALA A 66 -51.87 12.34 38.07
C ALA A 66 -50.40 11.97 38.40
N GLN A 67 -49.87 10.87 37.84
CA GLN A 67 -48.48 10.47 37.95
C GLN A 67 -47.93 10.12 36.56
N GLN A 68 -47.15 11.04 35.98
CA GLN A 68 -46.35 10.74 34.79
C GLN A 68 -45.09 9.99 35.22
N VAL A 69 -44.99 8.70 34.86
CA VAL A 69 -43.76 7.94 35.04
C VAL A 69 -42.90 8.16 33.79
N GLN A 70 -41.73 8.77 33.98
CA GLN A 70 -40.73 8.93 32.94
C GLN A 70 -39.52 8.06 33.28
N VAL A 71 -39.18 7.13 32.39
CA VAL A 71 -37.94 6.35 32.46
C VAL A 71 -36.98 6.92 31.44
N LYS A 72 -35.79 7.34 31.89
CA LYS A 72 -34.70 7.77 31.02
C LYS A 72 -33.72 6.62 30.86
N ILE A 73 -33.52 6.18 29.63
CA ILE A 73 -32.53 5.17 29.28
C ILE A 73 -31.41 5.90 28.52
N ASN A 74 -30.21 5.86 29.08
CA ASN A 74 -29.02 6.28 28.35
C ASN A 74 -28.65 5.14 27.39
N VAL A 75 -28.48 5.47 26.13
CA VAL A 75 -28.07 4.52 25.09
C VAL A 75 -26.82 5.04 24.41
N GLU A 76 -25.91 4.12 24.13
CA GLU A 76 -24.69 4.38 23.36
C GLU A 76 -25.03 4.27 21.87
N LEU A 77 -24.63 5.28 21.11
CA LEU A 77 -24.81 5.28 19.66
C LEU A 77 -23.59 4.60 19.03
N VAL A 78 -23.83 3.58 18.22
CA VAL A 78 -22.78 2.80 17.55
C VAL A 78 -22.80 3.11 16.06
N GLU A 79 -21.65 3.14 15.41
CA GLU A 79 -21.56 3.30 13.97
C GLU A 79 -21.91 1.99 13.24
N CYS A 80 -22.31 2.08 11.97
CA CYS A 80 -22.47 0.86 11.18
C CYS A 80 -21.11 0.18 10.99
N PRO A 81 -21.02 -1.16 11.11
CA PRO A 81 -19.79 -1.87 10.82
C PRO A 81 -19.28 -1.57 9.39
N PRO A 82 -17.96 -1.53 9.18
CA PRO A 82 -17.37 -1.28 7.87
C PRO A 82 -17.98 -2.16 6.77
N GLY A 83 -18.37 -1.56 5.65
CA GLY A 83 -19.00 -2.25 4.53
C GLY A 83 -20.54 -2.32 4.58
N LEU A 84 -21.16 -1.89 5.68
CA LEU A 84 -22.61 -1.64 5.76
C LEU A 84 -22.90 -0.15 5.70
N THR A 85 -24.03 0.22 5.09
CA THR A 85 -24.47 1.62 4.96
C THR A 85 -25.77 1.83 5.72
N LEU A 86 -25.87 2.96 6.42
CA LEU A 86 -27.09 3.33 7.13
C LEU A 86 -28.19 3.66 6.11
N ASP A 87 -29.30 2.93 6.16
CA ASP A 87 -30.48 3.23 5.35
C ASP A 87 -31.24 4.44 5.93
N SER A 88 -32.13 5.02 5.12
CA SER A 88 -33.11 6.04 5.46
C SER A 88 -33.97 5.72 6.69
N THR A 89 -34.08 4.44 7.05
CA THR A 89 -34.80 3.92 8.22
C THR A 89 -33.94 3.89 9.50
N GLY A 90 -32.66 4.28 9.44
CA GLY A 90 -31.73 4.20 10.56
C GLY A 90 -31.20 2.78 10.84
N LYS A 91 -31.38 1.85 9.89
CA LYS A 91 -30.88 0.47 9.97
C LYS A 91 -29.67 0.30 9.06
N CYS A 92 -28.61 -0.34 9.56
CA CYS A 92 -27.47 -0.71 8.72
C CYS A 92 -27.91 -1.78 7.71
N SER A 93 -27.66 -1.53 6.43
CA SER A 93 -28.08 -2.37 5.31
C SER A 93 -26.94 -2.58 4.32
N CYS A 94 -26.97 -3.70 3.63
CA CYS A 94 -26.14 -3.99 2.46
C CYS A 94 -26.62 -3.23 1.21
N SER A 95 -26.53 -1.91 1.21
CA SER A 95 -26.91 -1.09 0.04
C SER A 95 -25.72 -0.50 -0.71
N GLY A 96 -24.49 -0.65 -0.21
CA GLY A 96 -23.27 -0.25 -0.91
C GLY A 96 -22.86 -1.27 -1.98
N ASP A 97 -22.69 -0.81 -3.22
CA ASP A 97 -22.20 -1.62 -4.35
C ASP A 97 -20.67 -1.81 -4.26
N PHE A 98 -19.91 -0.81 -3.78
CA PHE A 98 -18.43 -0.83 -3.68
C PHE A 98 -17.71 -1.49 -4.88
N ALA A 99 -18.33 -1.51 -6.07
CA ALA A 99 -17.88 -2.20 -7.28
C ALA A 99 -17.56 -3.71 -7.07
N ASP A 100 -18.42 -4.43 -6.37
CA ASP A 100 -18.27 -5.86 -6.03
C ASP A 100 -17.00 -6.20 -5.23
N ARG A 101 -16.40 -5.22 -4.54
CA ARG A 101 -15.18 -5.43 -3.73
C ARG A 101 -15.47 -5.73 -2.26
N VAL A 102 -16.65 -5.35 -1.82
CA VAL A 102 -17.16 -5.61 -0.48
C VAL A 102 -18.44 -6.42 -0.63
N GLU A 103 -18.47 -7.56 0.03
CA GLU A 103 -19.65 -8.42 0.10
C GLU A 103 -20.19 -8.35 1.51
N CYS A 104 -21.50 -8.24 1.67
CA CYS A 104 -22.08 -8.22 3.00
C CYS A 104 -23.37 -9.03 3.06
N SER A 105 -23.66 -9.54 4.25
CA SER A 105 -24.81 -10.39 4.53
C SER A 105 -25.75 -9.70 5.51
N ASN A 106 -26.95 -9.35 5.04
CA ASN A 106 -28.02 -8.83 5.89
C ASN A 106 -28.50 -9.83 6.96
N LEU A 107 -28.22 -11.14 6.80
CA LEU A 107 -28.66 -12.17 7.75
C LEU A 107 -27.77 -12.22 8.99
N ASN A 108 -26.45 -12.10 8.80
CA ASN A 108 -25.46 -12.25 9.85
C ASN A 108 -24.84 -10.92 10.28
N PHE A 109 -25.21 -9.80 9.62
CA PHE A 109 -24.59 -8.49 9.79
C PHE A 109 -23.06 -8.52 9.65
N SER A 110 -22.58 -9.43 8.80
CA SER A 110 -21.15 -9.63 8.53
C SER A 110 -20.81 -9.07 7.16
N SER A 111 -19.67 -8.41 7.06
CA SER A 111 -19.12 -7.90 5.81
C SER A 111 -17.73 -8.46 5.56
N PHE A 112 -17.39 -8.58 4.29
CA PHE A 112 -16.14 -9.14 3.81
C PHE A 112 -15.57 -8.26 2.72
N ILE A 113 -14.25 -8.11 2.68
CA ILE A 113 -13.54 -7.41 1.62
C ILE A 113 -12.70 -8.41 0.82
N LEU A 114 -12.57 -8.17 -0.48
CA LEU A 114 -11.63 -8.94 -1.31
C LEU A 114 -10.19 -8.69 -0.86
N ARG A 115 -9.37 -9.75 -0.87
CA ARG A 115 -7.93 -9.66 -0.60
C ARG A 115 -7.26 -8.68 -1.57
N GLY A 116 -6.30 -7.91 -1.06
CA GLY A 116 -5.62 -6.86 -1.84
C GLY A 116 -6.40 -5.54 -1.93
N PHE A 117 -7.51 -5.41 -1.20
CA PHE A 117 -8.25 -4.15 -1.07
C PHE A 117 -8.21 -3.64 0.36
N TRP A 118 -8.29 -2.32 0.48
CA TRP A 118 -8.43 -1.58 1.73
C TRP A 118 -9.77 -0.86 1.75
N ILE A 119 -10.37 -0.74 2.93
CA ILE A 119 -11.56 0.07 3.17
C ILE A 119 -11.32 0.97 4.38
N GLY A 120 -11.76 2.21 4.28
CA GLY A 120 -11.69 3.14 5.39
C GLY A 120 -12.30 4.49 5.07
N GLU A 121 -12.23 5.38 6.05
CA GLU A 121 -12.70 6.74 5.91
C GLU A 121 -11.69 7.60 5.15
N TYR A 122 -12.18 8.40 4.20
CA TYR A 122 -11.38 9.34 3.44
C TYR A 122 -12.02 10.73 3.45
N GLN A 123 -11.25 11.73 3.89
CA GLN A 123 -11.69 13.11 3.88
C GLN A 123 -11.37 13.77 2.54
N TYR A 124 -12.40 14.22 1.84
CA TYR A 124 -12.27 15.00 0.61
C TYR A 124 -13.17 16.23 0.65
N ASN A 125 -12.60 17.41 0.37
CA ASN A 125 -13.31 18.69 0.43
C ASN A 125 -14.09 18.94 1.75
N GLY A 126 -13.62 18.36 2.86
CA GLY A 126 -14.26 18.47 4.17
C GLY A 126 -15.39 17.48 4.44
N ASN A 127 -15.72 16.61 3.48
CA ASN A 127 -16.65 15.50 3.68
C ASN A 127 -15.86 14.20 3.92
N THR A 128 -16.28 13.42 4.91
CA THR A 128 -15.74 12.08 5.16
C THR A 128 -16.61 11.06 4.45
N ASP A 129 -16.05 10.36 3.47
CA ASP A 129 -16.71 9.27 2.78
C ASP A 129 -16.00 7.95 3.08
N ILE A 130 -16.76 6.86 3.15
CA ILE A 130 -16.19 5.51 3.19
C ILE A 130 -15.81 5.11 1.77
N VAL A 131 -14.54 4.77 1.59
CA VAL A 131 -13.99 4.39 0.29
C VAL A 131 -13.27 3.05 0.37
N VAL A 132 -13.29 2.35 -0.75
CA VAL A 132 -12.53 1.12 -0.98
C VAL A 132 -11.48 1.40 -2.05
N GLY A 133 -10.30 0.81 -1.94
CA GLY A 133 -9.25 0.96 -2.95
C GLY A 133 -8.33 -0.25 -3.00
N HIS A 134 -7.66 -0.43 -4.13
CA HIS A 134 -6.63 -1.46 -4.24
C HIS A 134 -5.44 -1.09 -3.34
N CYS A 135 -5.02 -2.03 -2.51
CA CYS A 135 -4.03 -1.83 -1.47
C CYS A 135 -2.91 -2.84 -1.62
N ARG A 136 -1.78 -2.37 -2.15
CA ARG A 136 -0.57 -3.19 -2.31
C ARG A 136 0.17 -3.40 -1.00
N ASN A 137 0.05 -2.46 -0.06
CA ASN A 137 0.75 -2.51 1.21
C ASN A 137 -0.04 -3.25 2.30
N CYS A 138 -1.22 -3.78 1.99
CA CYS A 138 -2.06 -4.44 2.97
C CYS A 138 -1.49 -5.83 3.32
N LYS A 139 -1.50 -6.15 4.60
CA LYS A 139 -1.06 -7.43 5.11
C LYS A 139 -1.95 -8.55 4.61
N TYR A 140 -1.30 -9.56 4.05
CA TYR A 140 -1.97 -10.79 3.66
C TYR A 140 -2.10 -11.75 4.84
N THR A 141 -3.34 -12.03 5.26
CA THR A 141 -3.59 -13.02 6.31
C THR A 141 -3.92 -14.38 5.72
N THR A 142 -3.38 -15.44 6.32
CA THR A 142 -3.55 -16.84 5.88
C THR A 142 -4.95 -17.40 6.15
N ASN A 143 -5.78 -16.67 6.90
CA ASN A 143 -7.11 -17.12 7.32
C ASN A 143 -8.23 -16.69 6.36
N SER A 144 -7.89 -16.35 5.11
CA SER A 144 -8.88 -15.97 4.10
C SER A 144 -9.51 -17.20 3.47
N GLU A 145 -10.73 -17.56 3.88
CA GLU A 145 -11.55 -18.53 3.15
C GLU A 145 -11.95 -17.91 1.80
N GLY A 146 -11.47 -18.50 0.70
CA GLY A 146 -11.86 -18.09 -0.66
C GLY A 146 -11.40 -16.70 -1.09
N GLY A 147 -10.29 -16.18 -0.55
CA GLY A 147 -9.71 -14.89 -0.95
C GLY A 147 -10.47 -13.66 -0.42
N ARG A 148 -11.34 -13.86 0.58
CA ARG A 148 -12.09 -12.81 1.27
C ARG A 148 -11.60 -12.67 2.70
N LEU A 149 -11.67 -11.45 3.21
CA LEU A 149 -11.25 -11.08 4.56
C LEU A 149 -12.46 -10.54 5.33
N PRO A 150 -12.81 -11.06 6.52
CA PRO A 150 -13.88 -10.49 7.32
C PRO A 150 -13.50 -9.08 7.77
N LEU A 151 -14.46 -8.16 7.70
CA LEU A 151 -14.32 -6.84 8.29
C LEU A 151 -14.70 -6.91 9.77
N GLY A 152 -13.95 -6.21 10.61
CA GLY A 152 -14.19 -6.09 12.05
C GLY A 152 -15.40 -5.22 12.38
N GLU A 153 -15.62 -4.96 13.66
CA GLU A 153 -16.76 -4.16 14.13
C GLU A 153 -16.54 -2.65 13.92
N SER A 154 -15.29 -2.21 13.82
CA SER A 154 -14.91 -0.80 13.67
C SER A 154 -13.84 -0.60 12.59
N PHE A 155 -13.75 0.62 12.06
CA PHE A 155 -12.69 0.98 11.10
C PHE A 155 -11.28 0.89 11.70
N ALA A 156 -11.12 1.17 13.00
CA ALA A 156 -9.83 1.03 13.67
C ALA A 156 -9.37 -0.43 13.72
N GLU A 157 -10.29 -1.36 14.00
CA GLU A 157 -9.98 -2.80 13.97
C GLU A 157 -9.66 -3.28 12.55
N VAL A 158 -10.38 -2.77 11.55
CA VAL A 158 -10.11 -3.07 10.14
C VAL A 158 -8.76 -2.52 9.71
N GLU A 159 -8.40 -1.29 10.09
CA GLU A 159 -7.10 -0.70 9.78
C GLU A 159 -5.97 -1.52 10.42
N ASP A 160 -6.08 -1.88 11.70
CA ASP A 160 -5.06 -2.65 12.41
C ASP A 160 -4.95 -4.08 11.85
N PHE A 161 -6.06 -4.66 11.38
CA PHE A 161 -6.08 -5.96 10.71
C PHE A 161 -5.47 -5.93 9.30
N LEU A 162 -5.82 -4.92 8.49
CA LEU A 162 -5.40 -4.80 7.09
C LEU A 162 -3.99 -4.21 6.95
N CYS A 163 -3.62 -3.19 7.73
CA CYS A 163 -2.30 -2.54 7.68
C CYS A 163 -1.30 -3.18 8.66
N GLY A 164 -1.78 -3.74 9.77
CA GLY A 164 -0.91 -4.21 10.85
C GLY A 164 -0.34 -3.07 11.71
N PRO A 165 0.47 -3.40 12.72
CA PRO A 165 0.81 -2.48 13.82
C PRO A 165 1.81 -1.37 13.46
N PHE A 166 2.40 -1.40 12.26
CA PHE A 166 3.49 -0.49 11.85
C PHE A 166 3.11 0.43 10.70
N GLN A 167 1.94 0.24 10.11
CA GLN A 167 1.44 0.98 8.97
C GLN A 167 0.12 1.66 9.33
N THR A 168 -0.11 2.83 8.75
CA THR A 168 -1.32 3.62 8.97
C THR A 168 -1.73 4.36 7.71
N GLY A 169 -2.95 4.89 7.73
CA GLY A 169 -3.45 5.79 6.72
C GLY A 169 -4.04 5.10 5.50
N VAL A 170 -4.42 5.92 4.53
CA VAL A 170 -5.17 5.50 3.34
C VAL A 170 -4.37 4.48 2.54
N LEU A 171 -4.94 3.29 2.32
CA LEU A 171 -4.27 2.15 1.66
C LEU A 171 -2.97 1.69 2.35
N CYS A 172 -2.84 1.91 3.66
CA CYS A 172 -1.63 1.55 4.43
C CYS A 172 -0.36 2.20 3.85
N SER A 173 -0.47 3.43 3.34
CA SER A 173 0.62 4.17 2.70
C SER A 173 1.41 5.07 3.66
N GLY A 174 1.26 4.89 4.97
CA GLY A 174 1.95 5.64 6.01
C GLY A 174 2.60 4.69 7.01
N CYS A 175 3.63 5.17 7.73
CA CYS A 175 4.24 4.46 8.83
C CYS A 175 3.88 5.11 10.16
N THR A 176 3.78 4.30 11.21
CA THR A 176 3.61 4.80 12.58
C THR A 176 4.86 5.56 13.06
N GLU A 177 4.71 6.39 14.09
CA GLU A 177 5.84 7.17 14.63
C GLU A 177 7.02 6.27 15.05
N GLY A 178 8.23 6.65 14.62
CA GLY A 178 9.45 5.87 14.85
C GLY A 178 9.71 4.76 13.83
N TYR A 179 8.81 4.58 12.86
CA TYR A 179 8.97 3.71 11.72
C TYR A 179 9.09 4.52 10.44
N ALA A 180 9.83 4.00 9.47
CA ALA A 180 9.98 4.59 8.16
C ALA A 180 9.84 3.49 7.10
N PRO A 181 9.41 3.83 5.87
CA PRO A 181 9.29 2.83 4.84
C PRO A 181 10.68 2.28 4.50
N ALA A 182 10.78 0.96 4.33
CA ALA A 182 12.02 0.31 3.94
C ALA A 182 12.36 0.65 2.48
N PHE A 183 13.64 0.84 2.20
CA PHE A 183 14.10 1.22 0.86
C PHE A 183 14.04 0.05 -0.15
N ASN A 184 14.29 -1.15 0.34
CA ASN A 184 14.56 -2.36 -0.47
C ASN A 184 13.40 -3.37 -0.49
N THR A 185 12.16 -2.90 -0.31
CA THR A 185 10.96 -3.75 -0.37
C THR A 185 9.96 -3.21 -1.37
N ASP A 186 9.41 -4.09 -2.21
CA ASP A 186 8.41 -3.73 -3.24
C ASP A 186 7.05 -3.31 -2.63
N GLU A 187 6.77 -3.77 -1.42
CA GLU A 187 5.57 -3.46 -0.63
C GLU A 187 5.81 -2.33 0.38
N PHE A 188 7.01 -1.71 0.36
CA PHE A 188 7.38 -0.58 1.21
C PHE A 188 7.03 -0.78 2.70
N HIS A 189 7.28 -1.99 3.22
CA HIS A 189 7.02 -2.30 4.62
C HIS A 189 7.71 -1.30 5.54
N CYS A 190 6.99 -0.89 6.59
CA CYS A 190 7.54 -0.01 7.60
C CYS A 190 8.52 -0.76 8.51
N VAL A 191 9.72 -0.22 8.66
CA VAL A 191 10.75 -0.75 9.55
C VAL A 191 11.12 0.28 10.61
N LYS A 192 11.49 -0.20 11.79
CA LYS A 192 11.90 0.66 12.88
C LYS A 192 13.15 1.44 12.48
N CYS A 193 13.09 2.77 12.54
CA CYS A 193 14.14 3.63 12.05
C CYS A 193 14.75 4.50 13.17
N ASP A 194 15.64 3.90 13.96
CA ASP A 194 16.45 4.63 14.95
C ASP A 194 17.73 5.20 14.32
N ASP A 195 18.41 6.15 14.99
CA ASP A 195 19.62 6.81 14.43
C ASP A 195 20.73 5.82 14.04
N LYS A 196 20.86 4.72 14.77
CA LYS A 196 21.80 3.64 14.43
C LYS A 196 21.40 2.89 13.15
N HIS A 197 20.10 2.65 12.99
CA HIS A 197 19.55 1.97 11.81
C HIS A 197 19.70 2.84 10.56
N ILE A 198 19.57 4.16 10.70
CA ILE A 198 19.81 5.13 9.61
C ILE A 198 21.24 5.02 9.08
N ILE A 199 22.25 5.10 9.97
CA ILE A 199 23.66 5.04 9.55
C ILE A 199 23.94 3.71 8.84
N TRP A 200 23.42 2.61 9.40
CA TRP A 200 23.55 1.29 8.80
C TRP A 200 22.84 1.20 7.45
N GLY A 201 21.63 1.75 7.34
CA GLY A 201 20.86 1.78 6.10
C GLY A 201 21.51 2.62 5.01
N ILE A 202 22.14 3.75 5.35
CA ILE A 202 22.94 4.54 4.39
C ILE A 202 24.15 3.74 3.90
N VAL A 203 24.86 3.04 4.79
CA VAL A 203 25.99 2.18 4.42
C VAL A 203 25.53 1.05 3.51
N LEU A 204 24.42 0.38 3.86
CA LEU A 204 23.82 -0.66 3.03
C LEU A 204 23.40 -0.12 1.67
N PHE A 205 22.72 1.04 1.61
CA PHE A 205 22.37 1.70 0.36
C PHE A 205 23.59 1.97 -0.53
N ILE A 206 24.65 2.58 0.03
CA ILE A 206 25.87 2.84 -0.75
C ILE A 206 26.49 1.53 -1.24
N LEU A 207 26.51 0.49 -0.41
CA LEU A 207 27.12 -0.78 -0.78
C LEU A 207 26.29 -1.55 -1.82
N LEU A 208 24.99 -1.72 -1.57
CA LEU A 208 24.06 -2.56 -2.32
C LEU A 208 23.52 -1.88 -3.58
N ASP A 209 23.22 -0.59 -3.54
CA ASP A 209 22.59 0.13 -4.65
C ASP A 209 23.55 0.97 -5.48
N ILE A 210 24.76 1.23 -4.99
CA ILE A 210 25.77 2.00 -5.71
C ILE A 210 27.00 1.15 -6.03
N ILE A 211 27.70 0.60 -5.02
CA ILE A 211 29.00 -0.05 -5.21
C ILE A 211 28.85 -1.39 -5.96
N PHE A 212 27.98 -2.30 -5.51
CA PHE A 212 27.81 -3.60 -6.18
C PHE A 212 27.31 -3.47 -7.64
N PRO A 213 26.27 -2.67 -7.92
CA PRO A 213 25.88 -2.28 -9.26
C PRO A 213 27.04 -1.76 -10.10
N PHE A 214 27.80 -0.82 -9.56
CA PHE A 214 28.95 -0.25 -10.27
C PHE A 214 30.00 -1.30 -10.60
N VAL A 215 30.33 -2.19 -9.65
CA VAL A 215 31.28 -3.30 -9.86
C VAL A 215 30.77 -4.25 -10.94
N LEU A 216 29.47 -4.60 -10.94
CA LEU A 216 28.88 -5.42 -11.99
C LEU A 216 28.98 -4.73 -13.37
N LEU A 217 28.65 -3.44 -13.46
CA LEU A 217 28.75 -2.68 -14.72
C LEU A 217 30.20 -2.66 -15.24
N VAL A 218 31.17 -2.46 -14.35
CA VAL A 218 32.60 -2.55 -14.70
C VAL A 218 32.96 -3.97 -15.14
N ALA A 219 32.47 -5.01 -14.47
CA ALA A 219 32.73 -6.39 -14.84
C ALA A 219 32.16 -6.73 -16.22
N ILE A 220 30.93 -6.30 -16.53
CA ILE A 220 30.30 -6.45 -17.85
C ILE A 220 31.11 -5.71 -18.92
N PHE A 221 31.54 -4.48 -18.62
CA PHE A 221 32.35 -3.67 -19.53
C PHE A 221 33.70 -4.31 -19.84
N VAL A 222 34.40 -4.82 -18.82
CA VAL A 222 35.75 -5.40 -18.96
C VAL A 222 35.69 -6.80 -19.57
N SER A 223 34.68 -7.60 -19.22
CA SER A 223 34.55 -9.00 -19.70
C SER A 223 34.00 -9.10 -21.10
N ASP A 224 33.40 -8.02 -21.62
CA ASP A 224 32.78 -7.98 -22.95
C ASP A 224 31.81 -9.16 -23.18
N VAL A 225 30.99 -9.44 -22.17
CA VAL A 225 29.94 -10.45 -22.32
C VAL A 225 28.77 -9.76 -22.99
N PRO A 226 28.37 -10.14 -24.22
CA PRO A 226 27.27 -9.48 -24.90
C PRO A 226 25.95 -10.00 -24.32
N LEU A 227 25.53 -9.45 -23.18
CA LEU A 227 24.29 -9.82 -22.50
C LEU A 227 23.05 -9.58 -23.38
N THR A 228 23.16 -8.66 -24.34
CA THR A 228 22.12 -8.32 -25.33
C THR A 228 22.13 -9.19 -26.59
N SER A 229 23.15 -10.04 -26.82
CA SER A 229 23.22 -10.91 -28.00
C SER A 229 23.33 -12.38 -27.61
N GLY A 230 22.44 -13.24 -28.14
CA GLY A 230 22.52 -14.69 -27.95
C GLY A 230 21.69 -15.23 -26.77
N LEU A 231 22.26 -16.19 -26.03
CA LEU A 231 21.56 -17.08 -25.08
C LEU A 231 21.05 -16.38 -23.81
N LEU A 232 21.69 -15.29 -23.37
CA LEU A 232 21.41 -14.63 -22.09
C LEU A 232 20.31 -13.55 -22.16
N HIS A 233 19.95 -13.10 -23.36
CA HIS A 233 18.92 -12.06 -23.53
C HIS A 233 17.53 -12.52 -23.04
N GLY A 234 17.15 -13.75 -23.36
CA GLY A 234 15.88 -14.34 -22.92
C GLY A 234 15.77 -14.43 -21.40
N PRO A 235 16.73 -15.05 -20.69
CA PRO A 235 16.75 -15.09 -19.23
C PRO A 235 16.73 -13.72 -18.55
N ILE A 236 17.44 -12.73 -19.08
CA ILE A 236 17.44 -11.36 -18.53
C ILE A 236 16.06 -10.73 -18.65
N LEU A 237 15.46 -10.75 -19.85
CA LEU A 237 14.11 -10.22 -20.06
C LEU A 237 13.07 -10.98 -19.24
N PHE A 238 13.20 -12.30 -19.14
CA PHE A 238 12.30 -13.12 -18.34
C PHE A 238 12.42 -12.80 -16.85
N GLY A 239 13.64 -12.61 -16.34
CA GLY A 239 13.87 -12.20 -14.96
C GLY A 239 13.29 -10.82 -14.65
N GLN A 240 13.51 -9.87 -15.56
CA GLN A 240 12.91 -8.54 -15.50
C GLN A 240 11.38 -8.59 -15.57
N MET A 241 10.81 -9.48 -16.37
CA MET A 241 9.35 -9.61 -16.50
C MET A 241 8.72 -10.25 -15.27
N ILE A 242 9.31 -11.32 -14.72
CA ILE A 242 8.78 -11.98 -13.52
C ILE A 242 8.76 -11.02 -12.35
N THR A 243 9.88 -10.35 -12.09
CA THR A 243 9.99 -9.43 -10.94
C THR A 243 9.06 -8.23 -11.00
N THR A 244 8.55 -7.87 -12.19
CA THR A 244 7.83 -6.60 -12.40
C THR A 244 6.36 -6.79 -12.76
N VAL A 245 6.01 -7.86 -13.47
CA VAL A 245 4.65 -8.08 -14.00
C VAL A 245 3.92 -9.16 -13.22
N ILE A 246 4.65 -10.13 -12.67
CA ILE A 246 4.08 -11.27 -11.97
C ILE A 246 4.70 -11.25 -10.58
N PRO A 247 4.25 -10.36 -9.67
CA PRO A 247 4.50 -10.59 -8.26
C PRO A 247 4.03 -12.02 -8.04
N LEU A 248 4.97 -12.83 -7.61
CA LEU A 248 4.90 -14.27 -7.80
C LEU A 248 3.68 -14.80 -7.00
N ASP A 249 3.23 -14.05 -5.99
CA ASP A 249 2.10 -14.27 -5.10
C ASP A 249 0.79 -13.66 -5.63
N GLY A 250 0.80 -13.04 -6.81
CA GLY A 250 -0.32 -12.40 -7.46
C GLY A 250 -0.91 -11.25 -6.65
N ASP A 251 -0.07 -10.38 -6.05
CA ASP A 251 -0.50 -9.36 -5.08
C ASP A 251 -1.27 -10.01 -3.92
N GLY A 252 -0.70 -11.11 -3.42
CA GLY A 252 -1.29 -12.00 -2.43
C GLY A 252 -2.45 -12.87 -2.93
N ILE A 253 -3.00 -12.75 -4.13
CA ILE A 253 -4.13 -13.60 -4.55
C ILE A 253 -3.75 -15.10 -4.54
N ILE A 254 -2.48 -15.42 -4.76
CA ILE A 254 -1.93 -16.77 -4.79
C ILE A 254 -1.02 -16.99 -3.57
N THR A 255 -1.50 -17.75 -2.59
CA THR A 255 -0.71 -18.07 -1.39
C THR A 255 0.38 -19.10 -1.74
N TYR A 256 1.66 -18.70 -1.76
CA TYR A 256 2.81 -19.60 -2.01
C TYR A 256 2.84 -20.86 -1.14
N GLN A 257 2.44 -20.72 0.12
CA GLN A 257 2.38 -21.82 1.08
C GLN A 257 1.38 -22.91 0.68
N SER A 258 0.42 -22.60 -0.20
CA SER A 258 -0.54 -23.59 -0.71
C SER A 258 0.04 -24.48 -1.81
N ILE A 259 1.07 -24.00 -2.52
CA ILE A 259 1.65 -24.70 -3.68
C ILE A 259 2.87 -25.52 -3.29
N PHE A 260 3.66 -25.08 -2.30
CA PHE A 260 4.88 -25.78 -1.91
C PHE A 260 5.06 -25.81 -0.37
N HIS A 261 5.36 -27.00 0.17
CA HIS A 261 5.47 -27.25 1.62
C HIS A 261 6.59 -26.44 2.33
N GLN A 262 6.29 -25.98 3.55
CA GLN A 262 6.94 -24.96 4.41
C GLN A 262 8.43 -25.15 4.82
N GLY A 263 9.38 -25.34 3.90
CA GLY A 263 10.79 -25.21 4.32
C GLY A 263 11.85 -25.27 3.22
N ALA A 264 11.67 -26.11 2.21
CA ALA A 264 12.53 -26.10 1.03
C ALA A 264 12.26 -24.88 0.13
N THR A 265 11.09 -24.27 0.31
CA THR A 265 10.54 -23.19 -0.51
C THR A 265 11.20 -21.86 -0.25
N GLU A 266 11.38 -21.47 1.01
CA GLU A 266 11.98 -20.19 1.36
C GLU A 266 13.42 -20.08 0.88
N ILE A 267 14.17 -21.19 0.91
CA ILE A 267 15.54 -21.24 0.40
C ILE A 267 15.54 -21.15 -1.13
N ALA A 268 14.66 -21.92 -1.80
CA ALA A 268 14.55 -21.88 -3.25
C ALA A 268 14.14 -20.48 -3.74
N GLU A 269 13.15 -19.87 -3.10
CA GLU A 269 12.67 -18.51 -3.36
C GLU A 269 13.80 -17.49 -3.19
N LYS A 270 14.54 -17.53 -2.09
CA LYS A 270 15.71 -16.65 -1.89
C LYS A 270 16.77 -16.84 -2.96
N VAL A 271 17.06 -18.07 -3.36
CA VAL A 271 18.03 -18.34 -4.43
C VAL A 271 17.53 -17.79 -5.76
N TYR A 272 16.26 -18.01 -6.11
CA TYR A 272 15.66 -17.47 -7.34
C TYR A 272 15.64 -15.94 -7.33
N SER A 273 15.25 -15.31 -6.21
CA SER A 273 15.29 -13.87 -6.05
C SER A 273 16.70 -13.32 -6.27
N ILE A 274 17.75 -13.90 -5.66
CA ILE A 274 19.14 -13.45 -5.88
C ILE A 274 19.52 -13.44 -7.37
N PHE A 275 19.10 -14.45 -8.14
CA PHE A 275 19.37 -14.47 -9.58
C PHE A 275 18.63 -13.36 -10.33
N TYR A 276 17.38 -13.08 -9.97
CA TYR A 276 16.59 -12.03 -10.61
C TYR A 276 17.06 -10.62 -10.19
N ASP A 277 17.32 -10.42 -8.91
CA ASP A 277 17.94 -9.24 -8.29
C ASP A 277 19.21 -8.81 -9.05
N LEU A 278 20.07 -9.79 -9.42
CA LEU A 278 21.29 -9.53 -10.19
C LEU A 278 20.99 -8.91 -11.57
N PHE A 279 19.96 -9.38 -12.25
CA PHE A 279 19.56 -8.90 -13.58
C PHE A 279 18.73 -7.60 -13.53
N ASN A 280 18.21 -7.24 -12.35
CA ASN A 280 17.53 -5.97 -12.11
C ASN A 280 18.44 -4.89 -11.52
N ILE A 281 19.71 -5.19 -11.22
CA ILE A 281 20.61 -4.27 -10.52
C ILE A 281 20.01 -3.91 -9.13
N GLU A 282 19.50 -4.92 -8.44
CA GLU A 282 18.82 -4.81 -7.14
C GLU A 282 19.46 -5.78 -6.17
N PHE A 283 20.74 -5.58 -5.89
CA PHE A 283 21.54 -6.56 -5.18
C PHE A 283 21.04 -6.76 -3.76
N PHE A 284 20.66 -8.01 -3.47
CA PHE A 284 20.39 -8.48 -2.13
C PHE A 284 19.23 -7.74 -1.44
N MET A 285 18.24 -7.28 -2.20
CA MET A 285 17.01 -6.70 -1.63
C MET A 285 16.33 -7.69 -0.67
N SER A 286 16.40 -8.98 -0.96
CA SER A 286 15.88 -10.07 -0.13
C SER A 286 16.58 -10.26 1.24
N LEU A 287 17.80 -9.75 1.45
CA LEU A 287 18.59 -10.12 2.64
C LEU A 287 18.16 -9.40 3.91
N GLN A 288 17.93 -8.08 3.86
CA GLN A 288 17.62 -7.30 5.05
C GLN A 288 16.96 -5.97 4.71
N ASN A 289 15.80 -5.70 5.32
CA ASN A 289 15.11 -4.42 5.19
C ASN A 289 15.82 -3.31 5.95
N TYR A 290 16.01 -2.15 5.32
CA TYR A 290 16.69 -1.01 5.94
C TYR A 290 16.04 0.33 5.60
N CYS A 291 16.25 1.33 6.47
CA CYS A 291 15.75 2.70 6.29
C CYS A 291 16.90 3.69 6.11
N VAL A 292 16.68 4.73 5.30
CA VAL A 292 17.70 5.76 4.99
C VAL A 292 17.47 7.04 5.79
N SER A 293 16.24 7.32 6.21
CA SER A 293 15.87 8.48 7.03
C SER A 293 14.56 8.21 7.75
N LYS A 294 14.35 8.89 8.88
CA LYS A 294 13.11 8.82 9.68
C LYS A 294 11.91 9.46 9.00
N ASP A 295 12.15 10.60 8.34
CA ASP A 295 11.07 11.44 7.78
C ASP A 295 10.93 11.25 6.26
N ILE A 296 11.40 10.13 5.71
CA ILE A 296 11.30 9.87 4.28
C ILE A 296 9.89 9.40 3.93
N SER A 297 9.24 10.14 3.02
CA SER A 297 7.99 9.68 2.42
C SER A 297 8.26 8.61 1.37
N TYR A 298 7.22 7.89 0.97
CA TYR A 298 7.26 6.94 -0.15
C TYR A 298 7.79 7.58 -1.43
N ALA A 299 7.39 8.82 -1.72
CA ALA A 299 7.92 9.59 -2.85
C ALA A 299 9.43 9.82 -2.75
N GLY A 300 9.95 10.02 -1.53
CA GLY A 300 11.39 10.14 -1.29
C GLY A 300 12.15 8.84 -1.58
N ILE A 301 11.58 7.69 -1.21
CA ILE A 301 12.17 6.38 -1.52
C ILE A 301 12.17 6.14 -3.02
N ILE A 302 11.05 6.39 -3.69
CA ILE A 302 10.95 6.28 -5.15
C ILE A 302 11.99 7.16 -5.83
N ALA A 303 12.22 8.39 -5.34
CA ALA A 303 13.26 9.27 -5.86
C ALA A 303 14.69 8.70 -5.66
N LEU A 304 14.97 8.05 -4.54
CA LEU A 304 16.25 7.36 -4.31
C LEU A 304 16.40 6.12 -5.20
N GLN A 305 15.32 5.39 -5.47
CA GLN A 305 15.33 4.26 -6.42
C GLN A 305 15.61 4.75 -7.85
N TYR A 306 15.07 5.91 -8.25
CA TYR A 306 15.46 6.54 -9.52
C TYR A 306 16.95 6.83 -9.57
N LEU A 307 17.55 7.34 -8.48
CA LEU A 307 18.98 7.62 -8.44
C LEU A 307 19.82 6.37 -8.73
N SER A 308 19.46 5.21 -8.15
CA SER A 308 20.14 3.94 -8.47
C SER A 308 19.83 3.45 -9.88
N ALA A 309 18.61 3.66 -10.39
CA ALA A 309 18.22 3.32 -11.75
C ALA A 309 18.96 4.12 -12.84
N TYR A 310 19.39 5.35 -12.54
CA TYR A 310 20.22 6.17 -13.43
C TYR A 310 21.70 5.81 -13.40
N LEU A 311 22.16 4.98 -12.45
CA LEU A 311 23.57 4.62 -12.32
C LEU A 311 24.19 4.04 -13.60
N PRO A 312 23.54 3.11 -14.35
CA PRO A 312 24.10 2.61 -15.60
C PRO A 312 24.21 3.70 -16.67
N PHE A 313 23.28 4.66 -16.70
CA PHE A 313 23.37 5.81 -17.60
C PHE A 313 24.53 6.74 -17.24
N VAL A 314 24.73 7.02 -15.95
CA VAL A 314 25.92 7.75 -15.48
C VAL A 314 27.20 7.03 -15.91
N PHE A 315 27.24 5.70 -15.82
CA PHE A 315 28.37 4.91 -16.28
C PHE A 315 28.62 5.04 -17.78
N VAL A 316 27.56 4.99 -18.61
CA VAL A 316 27.64 5.26 -20.06
C VAL A 316 28.23 6.64 -20.35
N VAL A 317 27.77 7.68 -19.64
CA VAL A 317 28.30 9.05 -19.78
C VAL A 317 29.78 9.11 -19.37
N LEU A 318 30.16 8.47 -18.26
CA LEU A 318 31.56 8.41 -17.82
C LEU A 318 32.45 7.73 -18.86
N VAL A 319 32.01 6.60 -19.41
CA VAL A 319 32.70 5.87 -20.47
C VAL A 319 32.84 6.76 -21.72
N ALA A 320 31.78 7.43 -22.14
CA ALA A 320 31.81 8.36 -23.27
C ALA A 320 32.77 9.55 -23.04
N ILE A 321 32.80 10.13 -21.83
CA ILE A 321 33.74 11.19 -21.45
C ILE A 321 35.18 10.67 -21.53
N VAL A 322 35.45 9.49 -20.99
CA VAL A 322 36.79 8.87 -21.04
C VAL A 322 37.24 8.67 -22.49
N PHE A 323 36.36 8.19 -23.37
CA PHE A 323 36.64 8.03 -24.79
C PHE A 323 36.90 9.37 -25.49
N TYR A 324 36.02 10.35 -25.31
CA TYR A 324 36.17 11.68 -25.90
C TYR A 324 37.48 12.36 -25.45
N CYS A 325 37.80 12.24 -24.17
CA CYS A 325 39.07 12.71 -23.59
C CYS A 325 40.31 12.06 -24.25
N ASN A 326 40.24 10.76 -24.56
CA ASN A 326 41.34 10.01 -25.16
C ASN A 326 41.57 10.42 -26.62
N ASP A 327 40.49 10.57 -27.40
CA ASP A 327 40.56 10.95 -28.82
C ASP A 327 41.02 12.41 -29.01
N ALA A 328 40.46 13.34 -28.22
CA ALA A 328 40.74 14.76 -28.34
C ALA A 328 42.14 15.19 -27.86
N ASN A 329 42.99 14.28 -27.35
CA ASN A 329 44.31 14.56 -26.77
C ASN A 329 44.31 15.72 -25.76
N PHE A 330 43.21 15.88 -25.01
CA PHE A 330 42.99 17.04 -24.14
C PHE A 330 43.98 17.05 -22.97
N LYS A 331 44.67 18.17 -22.73
CA LYS A 331 45.74 18.26 -21.71
C LYS A 331 45.27 17.91 -20.29
N TYR A 332 44.02 18.22 -19.95
CA TYR A 332 43.44 17.97 -18.62
C TYR A 332 43.03 16.50 -18.40
N CYS A 333 42.82 15.73 -19.46
CA CYS A 333 42.54 14.29 -19.36
C CYS A 333 43.84 13.45 -19.28
N ARG A 334 45.02 14.08 -19.10
CA ARG A 334 46.31 13.40 -18.92
C ARG A 334 46.38 12.47 -17.70
N ILE A 335 45.48 12.63 -16.73
CA ILE A 335 45.38 11.73 -15.56
C ILE A 335 45.06 10.30 -16.00
N PHE A 336 44.23 10.13 -17.04
CA PHE A 336 43.90 8.83 -17.63
C PHE A 336 44.85 8.43 -18.76
N ASN A 337 45.56 9.40 -19.35
CA ASN A 337 46.46 9.19 -20.48
C ASN A 337 47.86 8.75 -19.98
N CYS A 338 47.96 7.52 -19.48
CA CYS A 338 49.23 6.94 -19.07
C CYS A 338 50.10 6.65 -20.31
N ARG A 339 50.86 7.66 -20.74
CA ARG A 339 51.63 7.70 -22.01
C ARG A 339 52.81 6.72 -22.09
N LYS A 340 53.10 5.95 -21.03
CA LYS A 340 54.13 4.91 -21.07
C LYS A 340 53.55 3.67 -21.75
N PRO A 341 54.26 3.06 -22.73
CA PRO A 341 53.78 1.86 -23.43
C PRO A 341 53.48 0.69 -22.48
N SER A 342 54.18 0.61 -21.34
CA SER A 342 53.94 -0.39 -20.29
C SER A 342 52.64 -0.21 -19.49
N CYS A 343 52.01 0.97 -19.53
CA CYS A 343 50.67 1.21 -18.97
C CYS A 343 49.58 0.82 -19.99
N LEU A 344 49.80 1.16 -21.26
CA LEU A 344 48.87 0.87 -22.37
C LEU A 344 48.77 -0.64 -22.67
N GLU A 345 49.84 -1.41 -22.46
CA GLU A 345 49.78 -2.89 -22.50
C GLU A 345 48.92 -3.47 -21.36
N LYS A 346 48.90 -2.83 -20.18
CA LYS A 346 48.06 -3.27 -19.05
C LYS A 346 46.59 -2.86 -19.18
N PHE A 347 46.31 -1.83 -19.97
CA PHE A 347 44.96 -1.39 -20.34
C PHE A 347 44.56 -1.90 -21.73
N SER A 348 44.96 -3.13 -22.09
CA SER A 348 44.57 -3.77 -23.36
C SER A 348 43.04 -3.86 -23.53
N TRP A 349 42.28 -3.85 -22.43
CA TRP A 349 40.82 -3.78 -22.43
C TRP A 349 40.26 -2.48 -23.05
N ALA A 350 40.98 -1.36 -22.94
CA ALA A 350 40.57 -0.09 -23.55
C ALA A 350 40.77 -0.05 -25.08
N LYS A 351 41.48 -1.03 -25.66
CA LYS A 351 41.72 -1.12 -27.12
C LYS A 351 40.61 -1.83 -27.88
N SER A 352 39.68 -2.52 -27.21
CA SER A 352 38.61 -3.28 -27.89
C SER A 352 37.36 -2.42 -28.11
N PHE A 353 37.45 -1.51 -29.07
CA PHE A 353 36.34 -0.65 -29.49
C PHE A 353 35.19 -1.45 -30.14
N GLU A 354 35.51 -2.62 -30.70
CA GLU A 354 34.58 -3.49 -31.44
C GLU A 354 33.43 -4.03 -30.56
N HIS A 355 33.61 -3.93 -29.25
CA HIS A 355 32.85 -4.66 -28.24
C HIS A 355 32.11 -3.72 -27.26
N THR A 356 32.53 -2.45 -27.23
CA THR A 356 31.88 -1.38 -26.46
C THR A 356 30.38 -1.21 -26.76
N PRO A 357 29.89 -1.34 -28.01
CA PRO A 357 28.45 -1.18 -28.31
C PRO A 357 27.56 -2.17 -27.55
N ASN A 358 28.00 -3.42 -27.34
CA ASN A 358 27.22 -4.44 -26.67
C ASN A 358 27.05 -4.16 -25.16
N ALA A 359 28.14 -3.73 -24.50
CA ALA A 359 28.11 -3.32 -23.10
C ALA A 359 27.21 -2.07 -22.92
N LEU A 360 27.36 -1.07 -23.79
CA LEU A 360 26.52 0.14 -23.75
C LEU A 360 25.03 -0.18 -23.96
N ALA A 361 24.70 -1.04 -24.94
CA ALA A 361 23.33 -1.49 -25.16
C ALA A 361 22.76 -2.21 -23.93
N THR A 362 23.59 -3.02 -23.26
CA THR A 362 23.19 -3.68 -22.01
C THR A 362 22.89 -2.67 -20.91
N PHE A 363 23.74 -1.67 -20.71
CA PHE A 363 23.53 -0.64 -19.68
C PHE A 363 22.28 0.19 -19.93
N ILE A 364 22.02 0.54 -21.19
CA ILE A 364 20.79 1.23 -21.58
C ILE A 364 19.58 0.35 -21.31
N LEU A 365 19.62 -0.93 -21.67
CA LEU A 365 18.54 -1.87 -21.43
C LEU A 365 18.23 -2.00 -19.92
N LEU A 366 19.25 -2.23 -19.09
CA LEU A 366 19.08 -2.39 -17.65
C LEU A 366 18.57 -1.11 -16.96
N SER A 367 19.04 0.06 -17.40
CA SER A 367 18.55 1.34 -16.87
C SER A 367 17.11 1.62 -17.30
N TYR A 368 16.80 1.37 -18.58
CA TYR A 368 15.47 1.58 -19.13
C TYR A 368 14.42 0.71 -18.42
N THR A 369 14.68 -0.58 -18.23
CA THR A 369 13.73 -1.47 -17.56
C THR A 369 13.48 -1.03 -16.13
N LYS A 370 14.52 -0.73 -15.34
CA LYS A 370 14.34 -0.26 -13.96
C LYS A 370 13.59 1.08 -13.90
N ILE A 371 13.92 2.03 -14.77
CA ILE A 371 13.20 3.31 -14.87
C ILE A 371 11.72 3.06 -15.23
N ALA A 372 11.45 2.20 -16.20
CA ALA A 372 10.09 1.90 -16.64
C ALA A 372 9.25 1.28 -15.51
N VAL A 373 9.85 0.40 -14.70
CA VAL A 373 9.20 -0.23 -13.53
C VAL A 373 8.87 0.79 -12.46
N ILE A 374 9.85 1.59 -12.04
CA ILE A 374 9.65 2.65 -11.03
C ILE A 374 8.61 3.67 -11.54
N THR A 375 8.65 3.99 -12.84
CA THR A 375 7.65 4.86 -13.49
C THR A 375 6.26 4.21 -13.47
N GLY A 376 6.17 2.90 -13.75
CA GLY A 376 4.94 2.12 -13.66
C GLY A 376 4.33 2.18 -12.26
N TYR A 377 5.14 2.00 -11.22
CA TYR A 377 4.68 2.14 -9.84
C TYR A 377 4.17 3.54 -9.50
N LEU A 378 4.82 4.58 -10.01
CA LEU A 378 4.38 5.96 -9.79
C LEU A 378 3.11 6.32 -10.57
N LEU A 379 2.94 5.77 -11.78
CA LEU A 379 1.84 6.08 -12.68
C LEU A 379 0.59 5.24 -12.43
N THR A 380 0.71 4.09 -11.77
CA THR A 380 -0.43 3.20 -11.48
C THR A 380 -1.37 3.92 -10.52
N PRO A 381 -2.56 4.37 -10.98
CA PRO A 381 -3.46 5.10 -10.11
C PRO A 381 -4.08 4.13 -9.11
N ALA A 382 -4.05 4.48 -7.83
CA ALA A 382 -4.93 3.86 -6.85
C ALA A 382 -6.30 4.53 -6.97
N SER A 383 -7.22 3.90 -7.68
CA SER A 383 -8.62 4.32 -7.73
C SER A 383 -9.30 4.01 -6.40
N LEU A 384 -10.04 5.00 -5.90
CA LEU A 384 -10.89 4.88 -4.72
C LEU A 384 -12.36 4.88 -5.16
N TRP A 385 -13.10 3.89 -4.69
CA TRP A 385 -14.52 3.68 -4.96
C TRP A 385 -15.34 3.96 -3.71
N THR A 386 -16.40 4.75 -3.85
CA THR A 386 -17.37 4.98 -2.77
C THR A 386 -18.40 3.87 -2.69
N ALA A 387 -19.21 3.86 -1.62
CA ALA A 387 -20.35 2.95 -1.47
C ALA A 387 -21.29 2.91 -2.69
N ASN A 388 -21.45 4.01 -3.43
CA ASN A 388 -22.29 4.06 -4.63
C ASN A 388 -21.66 3.42 -5.88
N GLY A 389 -20.49 2.77 -5.76
CA GLY A 389 -19.75 2.19 -6.90
C GLY A 389 -19.09 3.22 -7.82
N SER A 390 -19.37 4.52 -7.66
CA SER A 390 -18.67 5.58 -8.38
C SER A 390 -17.19 5.63 -7.98
N THR A 391 -16.32 5.74 -8.99
CA THR A 391 -14.94 6.18 -8.78
C THR A 391 -15.00 7.63 -8.31
N SER A 392 -14.95 7.86 -7.00
CA SER A 392 -15.10 9.20 -6.45
C SER A 392 -13.86 10.06 -6.75
N TYR A 393 -12.73 9.41 -7.01
CA TYR A 393 -11.45 10.09 -7.16
C TYR A 393 -10.68 9.54 -8.37
N ASN A 394 -10.67 10.30 -9.48
CA ASN A 394 -9.60 10.17 -10.47
C ASN A 394 -8.31 10.57 -9.74
N GLY A 395 -7.56 9.57 -9.27
CA GLY A 395 -6.39 9.65 -8.38
C GLY A 395 -5.20 10.44 -8.95
N LYS A 396 -5.41 11.70 -9.34
CA LYS A 396 -4.33 12.63 -9.69
C LYS A 396 -3.48 13.03 -8.49
N GLN A 397 -3.79 12.61 -7.25
CA GLN A 397 -3.20 13.23 -6.07
C GLN A 397 -2.73 12.32 -4.92
N VAL A 398 -2.91 10.99 -4.93
CA VAL A 398 -2.39 10.18 -3.81
C VAL A 398 -0.90 9.81 -3.99
N MET A 399 -0.38 9.80 -5.22
CA MET A 399 1.08 9.71 -5.48
C MET A 399 1.65 10.74 -6.45
N CYS A 400 0.82 11.54 -7.12
CA CYS A 400 1.27 12.49 -8.14
C CYS A 400 1.40 13.93 -7.59
N THR A 401 2.44 14.16 -6.80
CA THR A 401 3.03 15.51 -6.63
C THR A 401 4.45 15.55 -7.20
N ILE A 402 4.69 14.91 -8.34
CA ILE A 402 5.91 15.10 -9.14
C ILE A 402 5.49 15.50 -10.56
N SER A 403 5.02 16.76 -10.69
CA SER A 403 4.70 17.40 -11.96
C SER A 403 5.90 17.58 -12.91
N TYR A 404 7.08 17.07 -12.56
CA TYR A 404 8.30 17.18 -13.37
C TYR A 404 8.62 15.93 -14.22
N CYS A 405 7.98 14.78 -13.99
CA CYS A 405 8.27 13.56 -14.75
C CYS A 405 7.59 13.49 -16.14
N CYS A 406 6.44 14.13 -16.32
CA CYS A 406 5.72 14.10 -17.62
C CYS A 406 6.47 14.81 -18.76
N ALA A 407 7.44 15.69 -18.45
CA ALA A 407 8.25 16.35 -19.47
C ALA A 407 9.32 15.44 -20.09
N PHE A 408 9.69 14.33 -19.44
CA PHE A 408 10.77 13.46 -19.92
C PHE A 408 10.27 12.22 -20.68
N VAL A 409 9.14 11.64 -20.27
CA VAL A 409 8.53 10.49 -20.98
C VAL A 409 8.04 10.89 -22.38
N SER A 410 7.63 12.14 -22.57
CA SER A 410 7.20 12.68 -23.87
C SER A 410 8.36 12.96 -24.84
N VAL A 411 9.62 12.85 -24.41
CA VAL A 411 10.80 12.98 -25.30
C VAL A 411 11.25 11.64 -25.88
N LEU A 412 10.86 10.51 -25.29
CA LEU A 412 11.33 9.16 -25.68
C LEU A 412 10.27 8.28 -26.36
N LEU A 413 8.99 8.65 -26.31
CA LEU A 413 7.91 7.96 -27.01
C LEU A 413 7.24 8.96 -27.97
N PRO A 414 7.49 8.89 -29.29
CA PRO A 414 6.61 9.57 -30.23
C PRO A 414 5.26 8.84 -30.19
N CYS A 415 4.19 9.57 -29.84
CA CYS A 415 2.81 9.13 -30.06
C CYS A 415 2.54 8.89 -31.54
#